data_AF-A0A0Q7A0E0-F1
#
_entry.id   AF-A0A0Q7A0E0-F1
#
_cell.length_a   1.000
_cell.length_b   1.000
_cell.length_c   1.000
_cell.angle_alpha   90.00
_cell.angle_beta   90.00
_cell.angle_gamma   90.00
#
_symmetry.space_group_name_H-M   'P 1'
#
loop_
_entity.id
_entity.type
_entity.pdbx_description
1 polymer ?
#
loop_
_entity_poly.entity_id
_entity_poly.type
_entity_poly.pdbx_seq_one_letter_code
_entity_poly.pdbx_strand_id
1 'polypeptide(L)' 'MSLKRLKTKALPITEELLQLLRATQHAQTVWSVTVNDIDASCDEVWLARMWEVEGLEARYRACQDRLFLYLKQVIQI' A
#
# COMPACT_ATOMS: atom_id res chain seq x y z
N MET A 1 -0.66 -23.42 25.73
CA MET A 1 -0.05 -22.12 25.36
C MET A 1 -1.14 -21.06 25.44
N SER A 2 -1.20 -20.30 26.53
CA SER A 2 -2.23 -19.27 26.74
C SER A 2 -1.92 -18.07 25.87
N LEU A 3 -2.79 -17.77 24.89
CA LEU A 3 -2.80 -16.50 24.18
C LEU A 3 -3.13 -15.43 25.22
N LYS A 4 -2.08 -14.79 25.79
CA LYS A 4 -2.23 -13.61 26.64
C LYS A 4 -3.15 -12.65 25.90
N ARG A 5 -4.32 -12.36 26.48
CA ARG A 5 -5.22 -11.31 25.99
C ARG A 5 -4.42 -10.01 25.96
N LEU A 6 -3.87 -9.66 24.79
CA LEU A 6 -3.46 -8.30 24.50
C LEU A 6 -4.72 -7.48 24.76
N LYS A 7 -4.67 -6.61 25.77
CA LYS A 7 -5.71 -5.60 25.97
C LYS A 7 -5.80 -4.87 24.63
N THR A 8 -6.85 -5.14 23.87
CA THR A 8 -7.15 -4.47 22.60
C THR A 8 -7.39 -3.01 22.95
N LYS A 9 -6.33 -2.22 23.02
CA LYS A 9 -6.45 -0.77 22.92
C LYS A 9 -7.02 -0.57 21.52
N ALA A 10 -8.28 -0.17 21.45
CA ALA A 10 -8.90 0.18 20.18
C ALA A 10 -7.99 1.19 19.49
N LEU A 11 -7.57 0.89 18.26
CA LEU A 11 -6.77 1.81 17.47
C LEU A 11 -7.65 3.04 17.21
N PRO A 12 -7.30 4.24 17.71
CA PRO A 12 -8.10 5.42 17.44
C PRO A 12 -8.05 5.69 15.93
N ILE A 13 -9.23 5.87 15.34
CA ILE A 13 -9.33 6.29 13.93
C ILE A 13 -8.96 7.77 13.88
N THR A 14 -7.70 8.05 13.58
CA THR A 14 -7.19 9.40 13.38
C THR A 14 -7.32 9.83 11.93
N GLU A 15 -7.33 11.14 11.68
CA GLU A 15 -7.28 11.68 10.32
C GLU A 15 -6.02 11.22 9.57
N GLU A 16 -4.88 11.15 10.25
CA GLU A 16 -3.63 10.64 9.68
C GLU A 16 -3.76 9.18 9.20
N LEU A 17 -4.38 8.31 10.01
CA LEU A 17 -4.63 6.91 9.62
C LEU A 17 -5.55 6.84 8.39
N LEU A 18 -6.61 7.63 8.35
CA LEU A 18 -7.53 7.68 7.20
C LEU A 18 -6.82 8.15 5.93
N GLN A 19 -5.95 9.14 6.03
CA GLN A 19 -5.14 9.62 4.91
C GLN A 19 -4.16 8.56 4.41
N LEU A 20 -3.47 7.86 5.32
CA LEU A 20 -2.55 6.77 4.97
C LEU A 20 -3.29 5.61 4.28
N LEU A 21 -4.47 5.23 4.77
CA LEU A 21 -5.30 4.20 4.16
C LEU A 21 -5.77 4.60 2.76
N ARG A 22 -6.29 5.83 2.59
CA ARG A 22 -6.70 6.36 1.28
C ARG A 22 -5.55 6.44 0.30
N ALA A 23 -4.38 6.93 0.72
CA ALA A 23 -3.19 7.02 -0.11
C ALA A 23 -2.72 5.62 -0.56
N THR A 24 -2.72 4.65 0.36
CA THR A 24 -2.35 3.26 0.06
C THR A 24 -3.33 2.62 -0.93
N GLN A 25 -4.64 2.81 -0.72
CA GLN A 25 -5.67 2.30 -1.62
C GLN A 25 -5.57 2.95 -3.00
N HIS A 26 -5.37 4.26 -3.08
CA HIS A 26 -5.21 4.95 -4.34
C HIS A 26 -3.98 4.46 -5.11
N ALA A 27 -2.82 4.34 -4.44
CA ALA A 27 -1.60 3.82 -5.06
C ALA A 27 -1.77 2.38 -5.56
N GLN A 28 -2.47 1.53 -4.80
CA GLN A 28 -2.82 0.17 -5.23
C GLN A 28 -3.67 0.17 -6.50
N THR A 29 -4.74 0.96 -6.53
CA THR A 29 -5.65 1.03 -7.68
C THR A 29 -4.92 1.51 -8.92
N VAL A 30 -4.14 2.58 -8.82
CA VAL A 30 -3.37 3.10 -9.95
C VAL A 30 -2.39 2.05 -10.46
N TRP A 31 -1.59 1.46 -9.58
CA TRP A 31 -0.65 0.40 -9.97
C TRP A 31 -1.35 -0.79 -10.63
N SER A 32 -2.41 -1.32 -10.02
CA SER A 32 -3.13 -2.49 -10.53
C SER A 32 -3.79 -2.24 -11.88
N VAL A 33 -4.40 -1.06 -12.07
CA VAL A 33 -5.01 -0.69 -13.37
C VAL A 33 -3.93 -0.57 -14.43
N THR A 34 -2.82 0.13 -14.13
CA THR A 34 -1.73 0.31 -15.08
C THR A 34 -1.04 -1.01 -15.45
N VAL A 35 -0.87 -1.93 -14.51
CA VAL A 35 -0.38 -3.30 -14.81
C VAL A 35 -1.32 -3.99 -15.79
N ASN A 36 -2.63 -3.99 -15.52
CA ASN A 36 -3.60 -4.66 -16.38
C ASN A 36 -3.65 -4.03 -17.79
N ASP A 37 -3.58 -2.72 -17.89
CA ASP A 37 -3.60 -2.00 -19.17
C ASP A 37 -2.34 -2.31 -20.01
N ILE A 38 -1.17 -2.40 -19.37
CA ILE A 38 0.09 -2.69 -20.06
C ILE A 38 0.18 -4.20 -20.39
N ASP A 39 -0.28 -5.08 -19.51
CA ASP A 39 -0.29 -6.55 -19.77
C ASP A 39 -1.24 -6.92 -20.93
N ALA A 40 -2.31 -6.15 -21.12
CA ALA A 40 -3.22 -6.28 -22.26
C ALA A 40 -2.69 -5.66 -23.57
N SER A 41 -1.52 -5.00 -23.55
CA SER A 41 -0.93 -4.33 -24.71
C SER A 41 0.07 -5.22 -25.46
N CYS A 42 0.59 -4.76 -26.60
CA CYS A 42 1.61 -5.50 -27.34
C CYS A 42 3.01 -5.37 -26.70
N ASP A 43 3.91 -6.31 -27.02
CA ASP A 43 5.26 -6.41 -26.45
C ASP A 43 6.07 -5.10 -26.54
N GLU A 44 5.92 -4.33 -27.62
CA GLU A 44 6.60 -3.03 -27.79
C GLU A 44 6.15 -1.99 -26.74
N VAL A 45 4.85 -1.94 -26.46
CA VAL A 45 4.28 -1.05 -25.44
C VAL A 45 4.68 -1.53 -24.04
N TRP A 46 4.68 -2.84 -23.81
CA TRP A 46 5.16 -3.44 -22.56
C TRP A 46 6.61 -3.03 -22.27
N LEU A 47 7.52 -3.26 -23.23
CA LEU A 47 8.94 -2.91 -23.09
C LEU A 47 9.15 -1.41 -22.88
N ALA A 48 8.36 -0.56 -23.55
CA ALA A 48 8.48 0.89 -23.42
C ALA A 48 7.97 1.43 -22.08
N ARG A 49 7.04 0.73 -21.41
CA ARG A 49 6.32 1.23 -20.22
C ARG A 49 6.53 0.42 -18.95
N MET A 50 7.27 -0.69 -18.97
CA MET A 50 7.50 -1.50 -17.78
C MET A 50 8.11 -0.72 -16.59
N TRP A 51 8.96 0.27 -16.86
CA TRP A 51 9.52 1.14 -15.81
C TRP A 51 8.45 1.99 -15.10
N GLU A 52 7.36 2.34 -15.79
CA GLU A 52 6.23 3.05 -15.20
C GLU A 52 5.52 2.16 -14.17
N VAL A 53 5.34 0.87 -14.51
CA VAL A 53 4.80 -0.14 -13.60
C VAL A 53 5.68 -0.29 -12.36
N GLU A 54 7.00 -0.41 -12.54
CA GLU A 54 7.96 -0.52 -11.43
C GLU A 54 7.92 0.72 -10.53
N GLY A 55 7.83 1.91 -11.11
CA GLY A 55 7.70 3.17 -10.36
C GLY A 55 6.40 3.25 -9.55
N LEU A 56 5.28 2.80 -10.12
CA LEU A 56 4.00 2.73 -9.42
C LEU A 56 4.00 1.67 -8.31
N GLU A 57 4.62 0.52 -8.55
CA GLU A 57 4.79 -0.51 -7.53
C GLU A 57 5.61 0.01 -6.35
N ALA A 58 6.74 0.67 -6.62
CA ALA A 58 7.59 1.26 -5.60
C ALA A 58 6.83 2.30 -4.75
N ARG A 59 5.99 3.13 -5.38
CA ARG A 59 5.12 4.07 -4.68
C ARG A 59 4.08 3.37 -3.81
N TYR A 60 3.46 2.31 -4.30
CA TYR A 60 2.52 1.51 -3.51
C TYR A 60 3.19 0.89 -2.28
N ARG A 61 4.36 0.28 -2.45
CA ARG A 61 5.16 -0.28 -1.34
C ARG A 61 5.55 0.80 -0.32
N ALA A 62 5.97 1.97 -0.77
CA ALA A 62 6.29 3.08 0.13
C ALA A 62 5.07 3.55 0.96
N CYS A 63 3.86 3.54 0.38
CA CYS A 63 2.63 3.81 1.13
C CYS A 63 2.35 2.73 2.19
N GLN A 64 2.54 1.44 1.84
CA GLN A 64 2.39 0.34 2.80
C GLN A 64 3.40 0.45 3.94
N ASP A 65 4.67 0.74 3.65
CA ASP A 65 5.72 0.91 4.67
C ASP A 65 5.36 2.05 5.64
N ARG A 66 4.87 3.17 5.13
CA ARG A 66 4.46 4.31 5.95
C ARG A 66 3.26 3.97 6.83
N LEU A 67 2.26 3.27 6.29
CA LEU A 67 1.12 2.79 7.06
C LEU A 67 1.57 1.81 8.15
N PHE A 68 2.48 0.90 7.84
CA PHE A 68 3.01 -0.07 8.79
C PHE A 68 3.82 0.58 9.91
N LEU A 69 4.67 1.56 9.58
CA LEU A 69 5.39 2.38 10.56
C LEU A 69 4.44 3.12 11.49
N TYR A 70 3.39 3.74 10.95
CA TYR A 70 2.35 4.39 11.74
C TYR A 70 1.67 3.39 12.71
N LEU A 71 1.27 2.22 12.21
CA LEU A 71 0.64 1.19 13.04
C LEU A 71 1.56 0.69 14.15
N LYS A 72 2.86 0.48 13.87
CA LYS A 72 3.85 0.14 14.89
C LYS A 72 3.92 1.18 16.01
N GLN A 73 3.99 2.46 15.63
CA GLN A 73 4.04 3.57 16.60
C GLN A 73 2.78 3.63 17.47
N VAL A 74 1.60 3.49 16.86
CA VAL A 74 0.32 3.59 17.58
C VAL A 74 0.07 2.39 18.50
N ILE A 75 0.44 1.18 18.05
CA ILE A 75 0.22 -0.05 18.82
C ILE A 75 1.37 -0.29 19.82
N GLN A 76 2.46 0.47 19.74
CA GLN A 76 3.66 0.34 20.57
C GLN A 76 4.32 -1.05 20.43
N ILE A 77 4.40 -1.57 19.19
CA ILE A 77 5.06 -2.85 18.84
C ILE A 77 6.31 -2.57 18.02
#